data_AF-A0A4W5JLY2-F1
#
_entry.id   AF-A0A4W5JLY2-F1
#
_cell.length_a   1.000
_cell.length_b   1.000
_cell.length_c   1.000
_cell.angle_alpha   90.00
_cell.angle_beta   90.00
_cell.angle_gamma   90.00
#
_symmetry.space_group_name_H-M   'P 1'
#
loop_
_entity.id
_entity.type
_entity.pdbx_description
1 polymer ?
#
loop_
_entity_poly.entity_id
_entity_poly.type
_entity_poly.pdbx_seq_one_letter_code
_entity_poly.pdbx_strand_id
1 'polypeptide(L)'
;MAEGESDLETDRLELELETLYIYSNDNCSVQSKEYCSEFCKLVEVHTGRWQVPLPQLKVLRKALTCFTRATVAYPDDCQHVCYALSSLALSFFELMLFFGKEEFLEAPLKDILASFQACYRRLLRHRNVYLLQVRQIIKDGGPWERPALQAILKDTALTQTEVEKYLSSEKPVFFELRVRYLQACERVQEAMALAKCCLEHPEVWRHLFFHQAYLTCLYKASLHQHLHQEMAEIDGRDAVEIICNAESQEKDELLLSLCKAFLSQRLHNGDMYYIWSVTL
;
A
#
# COMPACT_ATOMS: atom_id res chain seq x y z
N MET A 1 -16.04 0.80 26.46
CA MET A 1 -15.86 2.27 26.35
C MET A 1 -15.41 2.68 24.96
N ALA A 2 -14.42 2.02 24.34
CA ALA A 2 -13.96 2.34 22.98
C ALA A 2 -14.99 2.11 21.85
N GLU A 3 -15.91 1.13 21.98
CA GLU A 3 -16.93 0.90 20.94
C GLU A 3 -17.95 2.03 20.83
N GLY A 4 -18.47 2.55 21.94
CA GLY A 4 -19.45 3.63 21.94
C GLY A 4 -18.87 4.98 21.48
N GLU A 5 -17.58 5.22 21.74
CA GLU A 5 -16.87 6.41 21.27
C GLU A 5 -16.58 6.32 19.76
N SER A 6 -16.22 5.13 19.28
CA SER A 6 -16.05 4.86 17.84
C SER A 6 -17.34 5.07 17.06
N ASP A 7 -18.49 4.67 17.60
CA ASP A 7 -19.76 4.77 16.88
C ASP A 7 -20.23 6.24 16.80
N LEU A 8 -20.11 7.02 17.88
CA LEU A 8 -20.38 8.46 17.91
C LEU A 8 -19.51 9.25 16.92
N GLU A 9 -18.22 8.92 16.84
CA GLU A 9 -17.29 9.55 15.90
C GLU A 9 -17.66 9.21 14.43
N THR A 10 -18.11 7.98 14.16
CA THR A 10 -18.58 7.64 12.80
C THR A 10 -19.88 8.34 12.40
N ASP A 11 -20.75 8.66 13.36
CA ASP A 11 -21.98 9.42 13.09
C ASP A 11 -21.67 10.90 12.83
N ARG A 12 -20.69 11.46 13.54
CA ARG A 12 -20.18 12.81 13.27
C ARG A 12 -19.60 12.92 11.86
N LEU A 13 -18.80 11.94 11.43
CA LEU A 13 -18.28 11.88 10.07
C LEU A 13 -19.42 11.82 9.03
N GLU A 14 -20.46 11.00 9.26
CA GLU A 14 -21.59 10.91 8.34
C GLU A 14 -22.25 12.28 8.16
N LEU A 15 -22.51 13.01 9.25
CA LEU A 15 -23.10 14.35 9.20
C LEU A 15 -22.23 15.35 8.42
N GLU A 16 -20.91 15.36 8.66
CA GLU A 16 -19.97 16.25 7.96
C GLU A 16 -19.91 15.93 6.46
N LEU A 17 -19.93 14.65 6.08
CA LEU A 17 -19.94 14.20 4.68
C LEU A 17 -21.27 14.47 3.97
N GLU A 18 -22.41 14.31 4.66
CA GLU A 18 -23.73 14.66 4.12
C GLU A 18 -23.85 16.16 3.89
N THR A 19 -23.37 16.96 4.84
CA THR A 19 -23.29 18.42 4.73
C THR A 19 -22.46 18.83 3.51
N LEU A 20 -21.25 18.24 3.36
CA LEU A 20 -20.39 18.46 2.20
C LEU A 20 -21.10 18.12 0.88
N TYR A 21 -21.83 17.00 0.84
CA TYR A 21 -22.57 16.58 -0.35
C TYR A 21 -23.69 17.57 -0.72
N ILE A 22 -24.48 18.04 0.26
CA ILE A 22 -25.56 19.01 0.03
C ILE A 22 -24.99 20.32 -0.54
N TYR A 23 -23.95 20.88 0.08
CA TYR A 23 -23.30 22.10 -0.40
C TYR A 23 -22.74 21.95 -1.82
N SER A 24 -22.19 20.78 -2.14
CA SER A 24 -21.64 20.50 -3.46
C SER A 24 -22.71 20.35 -4.54
N ASN A 25 -23.94 19.98 -4.16
CA ASN A 25 -25.05 19.75 -5.09
C ASN A 25 -25.87 21.03 -5.37
N ASP A 26 -26.02 21.91 -4.38
CA ASP A 26 -26.78 23.17 -4.52
C ASP A 26 -26.08 24.20 -5.45
N ASN A 27 -24.77 24.09 -5.64
CA ASN A 27 -23.96 25.04 -6.44
C ASN A 27 -23.84 24.72 -7.94
N CYS A 28 -24.63 23.77 -8.47
CA CYS A 28 -24.80 23.46 -9.91
C CYS A 28 -23.50 23.21 -10.74
N SER A 29 -23.25 21.95 -11.08
CA SER A 29 -22.38 21.42 -12.17
C SER A 29 -20.84 21.48 -12.05
N VAL A 30 -20.24 22.16 -11.08
CA VAL A 30 -18.78 22.13 -10.86
C VAL A 30 -18.59 22.14 -9.35
N GLN A 31 -18.11 21.08 -8.69
CA GLN A 31 -16.68 20.80 -8.52
C GLN A 31 -16.47 19.36 -7.99
N SER A 32 -16.51 18.33 -8.84
CA SER A 32 -16.12 16.97 -8.41
C SER A 32 -14.72 16.93 -7.76
N LYS A 33 -13.84 17.84 -8.19
CA LYS A 33 -12.52 18.08 -7.60
C LYS A 33 -12.59 18.57 -6.16
N GLU A 34 -13.40 19.59 -5.88
CA GLU A 34 -13.52 20.17 -4.53
C GLU A 34 -14.19 19.18 -3.59
N TYR A 35 -15.30 18.57 -4.02
CA TYR A 35 -15.96 17.51 -3.26
C TYR A 35 -14.98 16.38 -2.91
N CYS A 36 -14.27 15.82 -3.89
CA CYS A 36 -13.35 14.70 -3.64
C CYS A 36 -12.14 15.13 -2.78
N SER A 37 -11.65 16.37 -2.95
CA SER A 37 -10.56 16.91 -2.11
C SER A 37 -11.01 17.03 -0.65
N GLU A 38 -12.12 17.71 -0.39
CA GLU A 38 -12.62 17.91 0.98
C GLU A 38 -13.08 16.59 1.60
N PHE A 39 -13.67 15.69 0.81
CA PHE A 39 -13.96 14.33 1.24
C PHE A 39 -12.70 13.63 1.74
N CYS A 40 -11.62 13.60 0.95
CA CYS A 40 -10.38 12.94 1.35
C CYS A 40 -9.79 13.55 2.62
N LYS A 41 -9.76 14.88 2.75
CA LYS A 41 -9.27 15.58 3.95
C LYS A 41 -10.07 15.22 5.19
N LEU A 42 -11.41 15.21 5.10
CA LEU A 42 -12.26 14.83 6.22
C LEU A 42 -11.99 13.38 6.64
N VAL A 43 -11.97 12.46 5.68
CA VAL A 43 -11.67 11.05 5.96
C VAL A 43 -10.31 10.89 6.64
N GLU A 44 -9.28 11.57 6.14
CA GLU A 44 -7.93 11.55 6.71
C GLU A 44 -7.94 12.03 8.18
N VAL A 45 -8.55 13.19 8.45
CA VAL A 45 -8.69 13.73 9.81
C VAL A 45 -9.38 12.76 10.75
N HIS A 46 -10.49 12.15 10.32
CA HIS A 46 -11.25 11.21 11.15
C HIS A 46 -10.52 9.87 11.34
N THR A 47 -9.79 9.38 10.33
CA THR A 47 -8.95 8.18 10.47
C THR A 47 -7.75 8.42 11.37
N GLY A 48 -7.13 9.61 11.32
CA GLY A 48 -5.93 9.96 12.08
C GLY A 48 -6.17 10.13 13.59
N ARG A 49 -7.43 10.24 14.02
CA ARG A 49 -7.82 10.21 15.45
C ARG A 49 -7.59 8.83 16.09
N TRP A 50 -7.50 7.79 15.26
CA TRP A 50 -7.37 6.41 15.72
C TRP A 50 -5.98 5.88 15.45
N GLN A 51 -5.42 5.17 16.42
CA GLN A 51 -4.10 4.52 16.33
C GLN A 51 -4.21 3.00 16.09
N VAL A 52 -5.45 2.48 15.98
CA VAL A 52 -5.74 1.05 15.85
C VAL A 52 -6.54 0.76 14.57
N PRO A 53 -6.26 -0.35 13.87
CA PRO A 53 -6.79 -0.57 12.52
C PRO A 53 -8.32 -0.72 12.43
N LEU A 54 -8.95 -1.34 13.43
CA LEU A 54 -10.38 -1.67 13.36
C LEU A 54 -11.29 -0.42 13.44
N PRO A 55 -11.09 0.53 14.37
CA PRO A 55 -11.77 1.83 14.33
C PRO A 55 -11.52 2.62 13.04
N GLN A 56 -10.28 2.59 12.50
CA GLN A 56 -9.99 3.23 11.20
C GLN A 56 -10.80 2.59 10.07
N LEU A 57 -10.94 1.26 10.04
CA LEU A 57 -11.80 0.56 9.08
C LEU A 57 -13.29 0.91 9.25
N LYS A 58 -13.77 1.14 10.48
CA LYS A 58 -15.15 1.63 10.70
C LYS A 58 -15.35 3.02 10.09
N VAL A 59 -14.37 3.92 10.26
CA VAL A 59 -14.36 5.24 9.61
C VAL A 59 -14.39 5.10 8.08
N LEU A 60 -13.50 4.28 7.51
CA LEU A 60 -13.47 4.06 6.06
C LEU A 60 -14.74 3.39 5.52
N ARG A 61 -15.38 2.49 6.29
CA ARG A 61 -16.69 1.90 5.96
C ARG A 61 -17.75 2.98 5.80
N LYS A 62 -17.83 3.90 6.76
CA LYS A 62 -18.80 5.00 6.71
C LYS A 62 -18.49 5.93 5.55
N ALA A 63 -17.23 6.31 5.39
CA ALA A 63 -16.75 7.14 4.28
C ALA A 63 -17.13 6.56 2.92
N LEU A 64 -16.84 5.28 2.67
CA LEU A 64 -17.17 4.58 1.42
C LEU A 64 -18.68 4.53 1.18
N THR A 65 -19.48 4.32 2.23
CA THR A 65 -20.94 4.30 2.13
C THR A 65 -21.49 5.67 1.71
N CYS A 66 -21.01 6.75 2.33
CA CYS A 66 -21.39 8.12 1.99
C CYS A 66 -20.94 8.49 0.57
N PHE A 67 -19.69 8.16 0.23
CA PHE A 67 -19.12 8.39 -1.10
C PHE A 67 -19.91 7.66 -2.20
N THR A 68 -20.37 6.44 -1.92
CA THR A 68 -21.23 5.68 -2.85
C THR A 68 -22.58 6.36 -3.11
N ARG A 69 -23.13 7.07 -2.12
CA ARG A 69 -24.36 7.88 -2.31
C ARG A 69 -24.06 9.11 -3.17
N ALA A 70 -22.98 9.83 -2.85
CA ALA A 70 -22.61 11.06 -3.54
C ALA A 70 -22.21 10.87 -5.00
N THR A 71 -21.52 9.77 -5.31
CA THR A 71 -21.01 9.47 -6.66
C THR A 71 -22.09 9.26 -7.72
N VAL A 72 -23.35 9.06 -7.32
CA VAL A 72 -24.47 8.99 -8.26
C VAL A 72 -24.58 10.27 -9.10
N ALA A 73 -24.22 11.42 -8.53
CA ALA A 73 -24.26 12.72 -9.19
C ALA A 73 -23.10 12.97 -10.19
N TYR A 74 -22.09 12.09 -10.25
CA TYR A 74 -20.92 12.26 -11.11
C TYR A 74 -20.89 11.30 -12.31
N PRO A 75 -20.23 11.68 -13.43
CA PRO A 75 -19.99 10.79 -14.57
C PRO A 75 -19.14 9.56 -14.22
N ASP A 76 -19.32 8.48 -14.98
CA ASP A 76 -18.58 7.21 -14.82
C ASP A 76 -17.07 7.40 -14.92
N ASP A 77 -16.63 8.26 -15.84
CA ASP A 77 -15.23 8.55 -16.17
C ASP A 77 -14.63 9.73 -15.38
N CYS A 78 -15.31 10.18 -14.31
CA CYS A 78 -14.83 11.27 -13.49
C CYS A 78 -13.49 10.94 -12.80
N GLN A 79 -12.41 11.60 -13.23
CA GLN A 79 -11.05 11.34 -12.73
C GLN A 79 -10.90 11.60 -11.23
N HIS A 80 -11.53 12.66 -10.70
CA HIS A 80 -11.46 13.00 -9.27
C HIS A 80 -12.10 11.90 -8.40
N VAL A 81 -13.23 11.35 -8.84
CA VAL A 81 -13.89 10.22 -8.20
C VAL A 81 -13.00 8.98 -8.26
N CYS A 82 -12.43 8.67 -9.43
CA CYS A 82 -11.52 7.55 -9.59
C CYS A 82 -10.27 7.67 -8.70
N TYR A 83 -9.73 8.87 -8.52
CA TYR A 83 -8.62 9.10 -7.61
C TYR A 83 -9.01 8.84 -6.15
N ALA A 84 -10.11 9.43 -5.68
CA ALA A 84 -10.59 9.23 -4.32
C ALA A 84 -10.92 7.74 -4.03
N LEU A 85 -11.50 7.03 -4.98
CA LEU A 85 -11.72 5.58 -4.88
C LEU A 85 -10.43 4.79 -4.80
N SER A 86 -9.40 5.18 -5.55
CA SER A 86 -8.08 4.54 -5.50
C SER A 86 -7.48 4.70 -4.10
N SER A 87 -7.50 5.92 -3.57
CA SER A 87 -7.01 6.24 -2.22
C SER A 87 -7.75 5.42 -1.16
N LEU A 88 -9.10 5.46 -1.15
CA LEU A 88 -9.91 4.66 -0.23
C LEU A 88 -9.59 3.16 -0.31
N ALA A 89 -9.49 2.60 -1.53
CA ALA A 89 -9.20 1.19 -1.71
C ALA A 89 -7.84 0.81 -1.10
N LEU A 90 -6.80 1.62 -1.36
CA LEU A 90 -5.46 1.37 -0.81
C LEU A 90 -5.44 1.50 0.72
N SER A 91 -6.12 2.50 1.30
CA SER A 91 -6.26 2.61 2.76
C SER A 91 -7.01 1.43 3.37
N PHE A 92 -8.07 0.93 2.72
CA PHE A 92 -8.75 -0.29 3.15
C PHE A 92 -7.80 -1.49 3.15
N PHE A 93 -7.01 -1.65 2.08
CA PHE A 93 -6.05 -2.74 1.99
C PHE A 93 -4.98 -2.67 3.05
N GLU A 94 -4.37 -1.50 3.26
CA GLU A 94 -3.33 -1.28 4.26
C GLU A 94 -3.82 -1.65 5.66
N LEU A 95 -5.02 -1.22 6.04
CA LEU A 95 -5.60 -1.58 7.34
C LEU A 95 -5.95 -3.08 7.43
N MET A 96 -6.36 -3.70 6.33
CA MET A 96 -6.62 -5.15 6.30
C MET A 96 -5.37 -6.00 6.55
N LEU A 97 -4.16 -5.48 6.33
CA LEU A 97 -2.91 -6.21 6.56
C LEU A 97 -2.73 -6.61 8.03
N PHE A 98 -3.35 -5.88 8.96
CA PHE A 98 -3.26 -6.11 10.40
C PHE A 98 -4.10 -7.28 10.90
N PHE A 99 -4.97 -7.86 10.07
CA PHE A 99 -5.89 -8.91 10.47
C PHE A 99 -5.47 -10.26 9.89
N GLY A 100 -5.48 -11.28 10.74
CA GLY A 100 -5.31 -12.68 10.37
C GLY A 100 -6.60 -13.31 9.86
N LYS A 101 -6.47 -14.51 9.29
CA LYS A 101 -7.56 -15.27 8.64
C LYS A 101 -8.83 -15.39 9.49
N GLU A 102 -8.69 -15.67 10.77
CA GLU A 102 -9.84 -15.92 11.66
C GLU A 102 -10.69 -14.66 11.84
N GLU A 103 -10.05 -13.50 11.96
CA GLU A 103 -10.72 -12.20 12.14
C GLU A 103 -11.60 -11.82 10.94
N PHE A 104 -11.25 -12.27 9.72
CA PHE A 104 -12.08 -12.03 8.52
C PHE A 104 -13.45 -12.72 8.58
N LEU A 105 -13.61 -13.74 9.44
CA LEU A 105 -14.86 -14.48 9.62
C LEU A 105 -15.71 -13.94 10.77
N GLU A 106 -15.17 -13.03 11.57
CA GLU A 106 -15.79 -12.55 12.79
C GLU A 106 -16.27 -11.09 12.68
N ALA A 107 -17.30 -10.77 13.46
CA ALA A 107 -17.72 -9.38 13.62
C ALA A 107 -16.71 -8.63 14.51
N PRO A 108 -16.46 -7.33 14.25
CA PRO A 108 -17.15 -6.47 13.30
C PRO A 108 -16.49 -6.41 11.90
N LEU A 109 -15.33 -7.05 11.70
CA LEU A 109 -14.60 -7.00 10.42
C LEU A 109 -15.44 -7.58 9.28
N LYS A 110 -16.07 -8.74 9.47
CA LYS A 110 -16.98 -9.35 8.50
C LYS A 110 -18.05 -8.38 7.99
N ASP A 111 -18.65 -7.58 8.89
CA ASP A 111 -19.72 -6.64 8.53
C ASP A 111 -19.20 -5.42 7.76
N ILE A 112 -17.97 -4.98 8.10
CA ILE A 112 -17.25 -3.95 7.34
C ILE A 112 -17.01 -4.44 5.91
N LEU A 113 -16.48 -5.66 5.75
CA LEU A 113 -16.17 -6.22 4.43
C LEU A 113 -17.45 -6.51 3.63
N ALA A 114 -18.54 -6.93 4.27
CA ALA A 114 -19.85 -7.07 3.64
C ALA A 114 -20.37 -5.71 3.10
N SER A 115 -20.17 -4.64 3.88
CA SER A 115 -20.54 -3.27 3.46
C SER A 115 -19.69 -2.80 2.27
N PHE A 116 -18.38 -3.11 2.26
CA PHE A 116 -17.51 -2.84 1.11
C PHE A 116 -18.02 -3.53 -0.17
N GLN A 117 -18.40 -4.80 -0.08
CA GLN A 117 -18.95 -5.55 -1.23
C GLN A 117 -20.28 -4.96 -1.74
N ALA A 118 -21.12 -4.45 -0.84
CA ALA A 118 -22.36 -3.77 -1.22
C ALA A 118 -22.08 -2.44 -1.96
N CYS A 119 -21.14 -1.64 -1.47
CA CYS A 119 -20.73 -0.39 -2.11
C CYS A 119 -20.09 -0.63 -3.48
N TYR A 120 -19.22 -1.64 -3.59
CA TYR A 120 -18.54 -2.02 -4.84
C TYR A 120 -19.52 -2.20 -6.01
N ARG A 121 -20.67 -2.85 -5.80
CA ARG A 121 -21.65 -3.08 -6.88
C ARG A 121 -22.15 -1.79 -7.52
N ARG A 122 -22.27 -0.72 -6.73
CA ARG A 122 -22.72 0.61 -7.19
C ARG A 122 -21.57 1.40 -7.81
N LEU A 123 -20.36 1.22 -7.28
CA LEU A 123 -19.15 1.90 -7.72
C LEU A 123 -18.49 1.24 -8.97
N LEU A 124 -18.94 0.06 -9.38
CA LEU A 124 -18.41 -0.67 -10.55
C LEU A 124 -18.39 0.17 -11.83
N ARG A 125 -19.34 1.11 -11.97
CA ARG A 125 -19.43 2.04 -13.11
C ARG A 125 -18.14 2.83 -13.35
N HIS A 126 -17.39 3.14 -12.29
CA HIS A 126 -16.14 3.89 -12.35
C HIS A 126 -14.91 3.05 -12.74
N ARG A 127 -15.06 1.72 -12.88
CA ARG A 127 -14.00 0.81 -13.37
C ARG A 127 -12.65 0.96 -12.64
N ASN A 128 -12.69 1.31 -11.34
CA ASN A 128 -11.49 1.51 -10.54
C ASN A 128 -10.76 0.17 -10.28
N VAL A 129 -9.51 0.07 -10.72
CA VAL A 129 -8.72 -1.17 -10.65
C VAL A 129 -8.35 -1.55 -9.21
N TYR A 130 -8.04 -0.58 -8.36
CA TYR A 130 -7.66 -0.83 -6.97
C TYR A 130 -8.86 -1.34 -6.16
N LEU A 131 -10.03 -0.73 -6.35
CA LEU A 131 -11.28 -1.18 -5.73
C LEU A 131 -11.63 -2.61 -6.15
N LEU A 132 -11.42 -2.96 -7.42
CA LEU A 132 -11.58 -4.34 -7.92
C LEU A 132 -10.61 -5.31 -7.25
N GLN A 133 -9.33 -4.95 -7.10
CA GLN A 133 -8.32 -5.81 -6.48
C GLN A 133 -8.61 -6.03 -5.00
N VAL A 134 -8.96 -4.99 -4.25
CA VAL A 134 -9.38 -5.11 -2.84
C VAL A 134 -10.60 -6.02 -2.71
N ARG A 135 -11.61 -5.87 -3.59
CA ARG A 135 -12.76 -6.78 -3.61
C ARG A 135 -12.34 -8.24 -3.82
N GLN A 136 -11.38 -8.49 -4.71
CA GLN A 136 -10.90 -9.85 -4.98
C GLN A 136 -10.14 -10.41 -3.78
N ILE A 137 -9.26 -9.61 -3.16
CA ILE A 137 -8.51 -9.98 -1.96
C ILE A 137 -9.44 -10.34 -0.80
N ILE A 138 -10.52 -9.57 -0.60
CA ILE A 138 -11.56 -9.89 0.39
C ILE A 138 -12.21 -11.25 0.09
N LYS A 139 -12.49 -11.55 -1.18
CA LYS A 139 -13.07 -12.85 -1.60
C LYS A 139 -12.10 -14.02 -1.44
N ASP A 140 -10.80 -13.76 -1.59
CA ASP A 140 -9.74 -14.75 -1.43
C ASP A 140 -9.48 -15.08 0.06
N GLY A 141 -10.17 -14.41 0.99
CA GLY A 141 -10.08 -14.66 2.44
C GLY A 141 -9.20 -13.67 3.20
N GLY A 142 -8.60 -12.69 2.50
CA GLY A 142 -7.75 -11.67 3.10
C GLY A 142 -6.45 -11.46 2.35
N PRO A 143 -5.65 -10.44 2.75
CA PRO A 143 -4.44 -10.03 2.03
C PRO A 143 -3.32 -11.07 2.03
N TRP A 144 -3.37 -12.04 2.96
CA TRP A 144 -2.34 -13.06 3.18
C TRP A 144 -2.76 -14.48 2.73
N GLU A 145 -3.99 -14.66 2.24
CA GLU A 145 -4.57 -16.00 2.06
C GLU A 145 -4.28 -16.67 0.71
N ARG A 146 -3.63 -15.96 -0.21
CA ARG A 146 -3.28 -16.54 -1.51
C ARG A 146 -2.21 -17.61 -1.35
N PRO A 147 -2.40 -18.84 -1.88
CA PRO A 147 -1.44 -19.93 -1.71
C PRO A 147 -0.04 -19.61 -2.22
N ALA A 148 0.07 -18.95 -3.37
CA ALA A 148 1.35 -18.52 -3.93
C ALA A 148 2.08 -17.53 -3.01
N LEU A 149 1.35 -16.57 -2.42
CA LEU A 149 1.93 -15.65 -1.43
C LEU A 149 2.43 -16.42 -0.21
N GLN A 150 1.61 -17.29 0.36
CA GLN A 150 2.00 -18.07 1.55
C GLN A 150 3.23 -18.94 1.29
N ALA A 151 3.35 -19.52 0.09
CA ALA A 151 4.52 -20.28 -0.30
C ALA A 151 5.77 -19.40 -0.42
N ILE A 152 5.66 -18.21 -1.03
CA ILE A 152 6.75 -17.21 -1.08
C ILE A 152 7.20 -16.82 0.34
N LEU A 153 6.27 -16.45 1.22
CA LEU A 153 6.60 -16.00 2.58
C LEU A 153 7.25 -17.11 3.42
N LYS A 154 6.93 -18.38 3.15
CA LYS A 154 7.52 -19.55 3.82
C LYS A 154 8.80 -20.06 3.15
N ASP A 155 9.28 -19.39 2.11
CA ASP A 155 10.42 -19.83 1.28
C ASP A 155 10.23 -21.27 0.75
N THR A 156 9.00 -21.56 0.30
CA THR A 156 8.63 -22.88 -0.22
C THR A 156 8.82 -22.90 -1.74
N ALA A 157 9.27 -24.03 -2.27
CA ALA A 157 9.49 -24.17 -3.70
C ALA A 157 8.20 -23.94 -4.51
N LEU A 158 8.20 -22.88 -5.32
CA LEU A 158 7.24 -22.62 -6.39
C LEU A 158 7.94 -22.69 -7.73
N THR A 159 7.20 -23.04 -8.78
CA THR A 159 7.73 -22.89 -10.13
C THR A 159 7.77 -21.42 -10.52
N GLN A 160 8.73 -21.03 -11.38
CA GLN A 160 8.84 -19.67 -11.90
C GLN A 160 7.51 -19.17 -12.50
N THR A 161 6.81 -20.02 -13.23
CA THR A 161 5.52 -19.70 -13.85
C THR A 161 4.42 -19.42 -12.82
N GLU A 162 4.43 -20.09 -11.67
CA GLU A 162 3.47 -19.83 -10.58
C GLU A 162 3.72 -18.48 -9.92
N VAL A 163 4.99 -18.14 -9.69
CA VAL A 163 5.40 -16.84 -9.14
C VAL A 163 5.02 -15.71 -10.10
N GLU A 164 5.36 -15.85 -11.39
CA GLU A 164 5.03 -14.86 -12.42
C GLU A 164 3.51 -14.64 -12.56
N LYS A 165 2.74 -15.73 -12.59
CA LYS A 165 1.28 -15.66 -12.63
C LYS A 165 0.70 -14.94 -11.42
N TYR A 166 1.26 -15.18 -10.23
CA TYR A 166 0.83 -14.50 -9.02
C TYR A 166 1.17 -13.00 -9.07
N LEU A 167 2.42 -12.64 -9.38
CA LEU A 167 2.87 -11.26 -9.44
C LEU A 167 2.12 -10.46 -10.53
N SER A 168 1.76 -11.09 -11.64
CA SER A 168 0.93 -10.49 -12.70
C SER A 168 -0.53 -10.28 -12.31
N SER A 169 -1.00 -10.88 -11.20
CA SER A 169 -2.42 -10.83 -10.82
C SER A 169 -2.80 -9.63 -9.95
N GLU A 170 -1.82 -8.96 -9.35
CA GLU A 170 -2.02 -7.80 -8.47
C GLU A 170 -1.19 -6.60 -8.95
N LYS A 171 -1.57 -5.37 -8.57
CA LYS A 171 -0.74 -4.20 -8.89
C LYS A 171 0.46 -4.15 -7.94
N PRO A 172 1.63 -3.67 -8.41
CA PRO A 172 2.86 -3.58 -7.60
C PRO A 172 2.67 -2.94 -6.22
N VAL A 173 1.84 -1.90 -6.12
CA VAL A 173 1.54 -1.21 -4.85
C VAL A 173 1.01 -2.14 -3.75
N PHE A 174 0.29 -3.22 -4.09
CA PHE A 174 -0.21 -4.18 -3.10
C PHE A 174 0.91 -5.07 -2.54
N PHE A 175 1.94 -5.37 -3.32
CA PHE A 175 3.13 -6.06 -2.82
C PHE A 175 3.98 -5.11 -1.99
N GLU A 176 4.13 -3.87 -2.44
CA GLU A 176 4.84 -2.82 -1.72
C GLU A 176 4.24 -2.58 -0.33
N LEU A 177 2.92 -2.45 -0.21
CA LEU A 177 2.23 -2.33 1.08
C LEU A 177 2.43 -3.56 1.98
N ARG A 178 2.41 -4.78 1.42
CA ARG A 178 2.72 -6.01 2.18
C ARG A 178 4.16 -6.03 2.68
N VAL A 179 5.12 -5.66 1.83
CA VAL A 179 6.55 -5.61 2.21
C VAL A 179 6.77 -4.59 3.32
N ARG A 180 6.21 -3.38 3.20
CA ARG A 180 6.27 -2.36 4.26
C ARG A 180 5.70 -2.87 5.58
N TYR A 181 4.54 -3.51 5.53
CA TYR A 181 3.92 -4.10 6.72
C TYR A 181 4.82 -5.15 7.36
N LEU A 182 5.36 -6.09 6.58
CA LEU A 182 6.26 -7.13 7.08
C LEU A 182 7.53 -6.53 7.72
N GLN A 183 8.11 -5.50 7.11
CA GLN A 183 9.26 -4.79 7.66
C GLN A 183 8.93 -4.06 8.97
N ALA A 184 7.78 -3.39 9.04
CA ALA A 184 7.31 -2.73 10.26
C ALA A 184 7.06 -3.71 11.41
N CYS A 185 6.65 -4.94 11.10
CA CYS A 185 6.50 -6.03 12.07
C CYS A 185 7.81 -6.81 12.34
N GLU A 186 8.96 -6.36 11.84
CA GLU A 186 10.26 -7.04 11.96
C GLU A 186 10.27 -8.49 11.43
N ARG A 187 9.36 -8.81 10.49
CA ARG A 187 9.30 -10.10 9.78
C ARG A 187 10.26 -10.10 8.59
N VAL A 188 11.54 -9.89 8.88
CA VAL A 188 12.59 -9.57 7.89
C VAL A 188 12.70 -10.65 6.80
N GLN A 189 12.64 -11.93 7.15
CA GLN A 189 12.78 -13.04 6.18
C GLN A 189 11.64 -13.06 5.16
N GLU A 190 10.42 -12.81 5.62
CA GLU A 190 9.22 -12.81 4.77
C GLU A 190 9.19 -11.59 3.85
N ALA A 191 9.56 -10.42 4.38
CA ALA A 191 9.74 -9.21 3.58
C ALA A 191 10.81 -9.40 2.51
N MET A 192 11.94 -10.03 2.89
CA MET A 192 13.05 -10.32 1.99
C MET A 192 12.63 -11.25 0.85
N ALA A 193 11.94 -12.35 1.16
CA ALA A 193 11.47 -13.31 0.17
C ALA A 193 10.49 -12.65 -0.82
N LEU A 194 9.51 -11.89 -0.33
CA LEU A 194 8.54 -11.21 -1.19
C LEU A 194 9.19 -10.13 -2.06
N ALA A 195 10.09 -9.31 -1.48
CA ALA A 195 10.80 -8.28 -2.23
C ALA A 195 11.68 -8.90 -3.33
N LYS A 196 12.40 -9.99 -3.01
CA LYS A 196 13.23 -10.71 -4.00
C LYS A 196 12.40 -11.24 -5.16
N CYS A 197 11.27 -11.91 -4.91
CA CYS A 197 10.38 -12.37 -5.98
C CYS A 197 9.88 -11.23 -6.87
N CYS A 198 9.64 -10.04 -6.30
CA CYS A 198 9.22 -8.87 -7.06
C CYS A 198 10.33 -8.33 -7.99
N LEU A 199 11.60 -8.44 -7.58
CA LEU A 199 12.77 -8.02 -8.38
C LEU A 199 13.01 -8.94 -9.58
N GLU A 200 12.67 -10.22 -9.46
CA GLU A 200 12.86 -11.21 -10.53
C GLU A 200 11.76 -11.12 -11.62
N HIS A 201 10.74 -10.28 -11.43
CA HIS A 201 9.59 -10.18 -12.35
C HIS A 201 9.72 -9.02 -13.36
N PRO A 202 9.63 -9.26 -14.70
CA PRO A 202 9.91 -8.29 -15.77
C PRO A 202 9.10 -6.98 -15.79
N GLU A 203 7.95 -6.93 -15.13
CA GLU A 203 7.13 -5.71 -15.03
C GLU A 203 7.23 -5.03 -13.66
N VAL A 204 7.64 -5.75 -12.62
CA VAL A 204 7.64 -5.27 -11.22
C VAL A 204 9.03 -4.76 -10.82
N TRP A 205 10.10 -5.33 -11.39
CA TRP A 205 11.49 -4.95 -11.09
C TRP A 205 11.81 -3.45 -11.27
N ARG A 206 11.08 -2.76 -12.15
CA ARG A 206 11.26 -1.32 -12.41
C ARG A 206 10.94 -0.44 -11.20
N HIS A 207 10.29 -0.99 -10.18
CA HIS A 207 9.99 -0.28 -8.96
C HIS A 207 11.19 -0.34 -8.00
N LEU A 208 11.96 0.75 -7.94
CA LEU A 208 13.14 0.90 -7.06
C LEU A 208 12.86 0.60 -5.58
N PHE A 209 11.59 0.76 -5.15
CA PHE A 209 11.16 0.35 -3.82
C PHE A 209 11.54 -1.09 -3.47
N PHE A 210 11.37 -2.06 -4.38
CA PHE A 210 11.68 -3.46 -4.07
C PHE A 210 13.18 -3.70 -3.94
N HIS A 211 14.01 -2.95 -4.67
CA HIS A 211 15.47 -2.99 -4.51
C HIS A 211 15.86 -2.44 -3.14
N GLN A 212 15.36 -1.25 -2.78
CA GLN A 212 15.59 -0.65 -1.47
C GLN A 212 15.15 -1.61 -0.36
N ALA A 213 13.93 -2.15 -0.43
CA ALA A 213 13.40 -3.06 0.58
C ALA A 213 14.22 -4.35 0.71
N TYR A 214 14.67 -4.92 -0.41
CA TYR A 214 15.52 -6.11 -0.41
C TYR A 214 16.89 -5.82 0.22
N LEU A 215 17.55 -4.71 -0.14
CA LEU A 215 18.82 -4.28 0.45
C LEU A 215 18.68 -4.01 1.95
N THR A 216 17.61 -3.32 2.38
CA THR A 216 17.28 -3.12 3.81
C THR A 216 17.17 -4.47 4.52
N CYS A 217 16.46 -5.44 3.93
CA CYS A 217 16.30 -6.77 4.50
C CYS A 217 17.62 -7.54 4.61
N LEU A 218 18.48 -7.49 3.59
CA LEU A 218 19.81 -8.11 3.62
C LEU A 218 20.67 -7.52 4.73
N TYR A 219 20.63 -6.19 4.92
CA TYR A 219 21.32 -5.54 6.02
C TYR A 219 20.79 -6.00 7.39
N LYS A 220 19.47 -5.95 7.59
CA LYS A 220 18.82 -6.37 8.84
C LYS A 220 19.05 -7.85 9.16
N ALA A 221 19.21 -8.70 8.14
CA ALA A 221 19.56 -10.12 8.27
C ALA A 221 21.07 -10.37 8.41
N SER A 222 21.91 -9.32 8.49
CA SER A 222 23.38 -9.40 8.54
C SER A 222 24.02 -10.11 7.34
N LEU A 223 23.33 -10.13 6.19
CA LEU A 223 23.81 -10.71 4.93
C LEU A 223 24.60 -9.68 4.11
N HIS A 224 25.59 -9.03 4.74
CA HIS A 224 26.32 -7.91 4.13
C HIS A 224 27.00 -8.27 2.80
N GLN A 225 27.54 -9.48 2.67
CA GLN A 225 28.15 -9.93 1.42
C GLN A 225 27.14 -9.95 0.26
N HIS A 226 25.92 -10.45 0.50
CA HIS A 226 24.86 -10.45 -0.51
C HIS A 226 24.41 -9.02 -0.81
N LEU A 227 24.32 -8.15 0.20
CA LEU A 227 24.01 -6.73 -0.01
C LEU A 227 25.02 -6.08 -0.97
N HIS A 228 26.31 -6.34 -0.78
CA HIS A 228 27.36 -5.82 -1.67
C HIS A 228 27.25 -6.38 -3.10
N GLN A 229 26.89 -7.66 -3.25
CA GLN A 229 26.67 -8.27 -4.57
C GLN A 229 25.47 -7.65 -5.28
N GLU A 230 24.35 -7.49 -4.57
CA GLU A 230 23.14 -6.90 -5.14
C GLU A 230 23.35 -5.43 -5.51
N MET A 231 24.01 -4.64 -4.64
CA MET A 231 24.39 -3.27 -4.98
C MET A 231 25.28 -3.22 -6.23
N ALA A 232 26.10 -4.26 -6.46
CA ALA A 232 27.00 -4.33 -7.60
C ALA A 232 26.29 -4.41 -8.96
N GLU A 233 25.08 -4.97 -8.97
CA GLU A 233 24.27 -5.16 -10.18
C GLU A 233 23.34 -3.97 -10.49
N ILE A 234 23.18 -3.03 -9.54
CA ILE A 234 22.29 -1.87 -9.69
C ILE A 234 23.01 -0.74 -10.46
N ASP A 235 22.30 -0.12 -11.41
CA ASP A 235 22.82 1.04 -12.15
C ASP A 235 23.15 2.21 -11.21
N GLY A 236 24.12 3.04 -11.59
CA GLY A 236 24.60 4.13 -10.74
C GLY A 236 23.53 5.14 -10.38
N ARG A 237 22.65 5.46 -11.32
CA ARG A 237 21.54 6.38 -11.09
C ARG A 237 20.54 5.79 -10.10
N ASP A 238 20.14 4.55 -10.34
CA ASP A 238 19.14 3.85 -9.52
C ASP A 238 19.66 3.63 -8.10
N ALA A 239 20.95 3.33 -7.94
CA ALA A 239 21.58 3.20 -6.63
C ALA A 239 21.56 4.51 -5.83
N VAL A 240 21.83 5.66 -6.48
CA VAL A 240 21.73 6.98 -5.84
C VAL A 240 20.29 7.25 -5.42
N GLU A 241 19.32 7.01 -6.31
CA GLU A 241 17.91 7.22 -6.02
C GLU A 241 17.42 6.34 -4.85
N ILE A 242 17.86 5.08 -4.78
CA ILE A 242 17.59 4.19 -3.64
C ILE A 242 18.17 4.75 -2.35
N ILE A 243 19.42 5.24 -2.36
CA ILE A 243 20.06 5.81 -1.17
C ILE A 243 19.33 7.08 -0.71
N CYS A 244 18.98 7.98 -1.63
CA CYS A 244 18.23 9.20 -1.31
C CYS A 244 16.83 8.88 -0.76
N ASN A 245 16.12 7.90 -1.33
CA ASN A 245 14.81 7.50 -0.83
C ASN A 245 14.89 6.92 0.59
N ALA A 246 15.95 6.15 0.88
CA ALA A 246 16.20 5.59 2.20
C ALA A 246 16.50 6.67 3.25
N GLU A 247 17.07 7.81 2.87
CA GLU A 247 17.50 8.87 3.81
C GLU A 247 16.35 9.37 4.70
N SER A 248 15.15 9.44 4.14
CA SER A 248 13.94 9.89 4.86
C SER A 248 13.26 8.79 5.70
N GLN A 249 13.65 7.53 5.53
CA GLN A 249 12.89 6.36 6.02
C GLN A 249 13.68 5.48 6.99
N GLU A 250 15.01 5.48 6.89
CA GLU A 250 15.87 4.49 7.52
C GLU A 250 16.88 5.12 8.49
N LYS A 251 17.52 4.27 9.31
CA LYS A 251 18.56 4.72 10.26
C LYS A 251 19.88 5.03 9.57
N ASP A 252 20.64 5.97 10.12
CA ASP A 252 21.97 6.39 9.66
C ASP A 252 22.94 5.21 9.41
N GLU A 253 22.85 4.14 10.21
CA GLU A 253 23.70 2.95 10.05
C GLU A 253 23.43 2.20 8.74
N LEU A 254 22.16 2.05 8.35
CA LEU A 254 21.80 1.41 7.08
C LEU A 254 22.26 2.30 5.92
N LEU A 255 22.00 3.61 6.00
CA LEU A 255 22.44 4.57 4.98
C LEU A 255 23.95 4.50 4.78
N LEU A 256 24.71 4.51 5.88
CA LEU A 256 26.15 4.37 5.82
C LEU A 256 26.58 3.04 5.18
N SER A 257 25.88 1.94 5.47
CA SER A 257 26.15 0.64 4.85
C SER A 257 25.88 0.66 3.34
N LEU A 258 24.78 1.26 2.90
CA LEU A 258 24.43 1.37 1.48
C LEU A 258 25.43 2.27 0.74
N CYS A 259 25.76 3.44 1.31
CA CYS A 259 26.78 4.34 0.76
C CYS A 259 28.15 3.65 0.65
N LYS A 260 28.58 2.92 1.69
CA LYS A 260 29.83 2.15 1.64
C LYS A 260 29.80 1.10 0.55
N ALA A 261 28.70 0.36 0.40
CA ALA A 261 28.56 -0.66 -0.64
C ALA A 261 28.66 -0.06 -2.04
N PHE A 262 27.92 1.02 -2.30
CA PHE A 262 27.93 1.74 -3.56
C PHE A 262 29.32 2.32 -3.88
N LEU A 263 29.93 3.07 -2.96
CA LEU A 263 31.24 3.70 -3.17
C LEU A 263 32.34 2.67 -3.40
N SER A 264 32.33 1.57 -2.64
CA SER A 264 33.34 0.50 -2.80
C SER A 264 33.28 -0.10 -4.20
N GLN A 265 32.08 -0.34 -4.73
CA GLN A 265 31.88 -0.84 -6.09
C GLN A 265 32.34 0.18 -7.14
N ARG A 266 31.96 1.46 -7.02
CA ARG A 266 32.33 2.50 -8.00
C ARG A 266 33.84 2.70 -8.07
N LEU A 267 34.49 2.74 -6.92
CA LEU A 267 35.96 2.83 -6.82
C LEU A 267 36.63 1.59 -7.41
N HIS A 268 36.09 0.38 -7.17
CA HIS A 268 36.64 -0.84 -7.75
C HIS A 268 36.54 -0.88 -9.28
N ASN A 269 35.42 -0.41 -9.83
CA ASN A 269 35.17 -0.41 -11.27
C ASN A 269 35.81 0.79 -12.00
N GLY A 270 36.42 1.73 -11.27
CA GLY A 270 36.99 2.96 -11.82
C GLY A 270 35.95 3.93 -12.39
N ASP A 271 34.68 3.78 -11.99
CA ASP A 271 33.57 4.60 -12.47
C ASP A 271 33.34 5.79 -11.53
N MET A 272 33.70 6.97 -12.01
CA MET A 272 33.59 8.23 -11.25
C MET A 272 32.23 8.91 -11.39
N TYR A 273 31.32 8.40 -12.25
CA TYR A 273 29.97 8.93 -12.34
C TYR A 273 29.21 8.70 -11.02
N TYR A 274 28.46 9.71 -10.58
CA TYR A 274 27.60 9.66 -9.39
C TYR A 274 28.29 9.50 -8.01
N ILE A 275 29.63 9.43 -7.95
CA ILE A 275 30.35 9.39 -6.65
C ILE A 275 30.05 10.66 -5.81
N TRP A 276 30.00 11.83 -6.46
CA TRP A 276 29.73 13.11 -5.80
C TRP A 276 28.26 13.35 -5.45
N SER A 277 27.33 12.51 -5.92
CA SER A 277 25.91 12.62 -5.57
C SER A 277 25.53 11.87 -4.30
N VAL A 278 26.46 11.12 -3.70
CA VAL A 278 26.26 10.38 -2.45
C VAL A 278 27.07 10.99 -1.29
N THR A 279 27.81 12.08 -1.55
CA THR A 279 28.43 12.87 -0.48
C THR A 279 27.38 13.75 0.19
N LEU A 280 26.98 13.33 1.39
CA LEU A 280 26.19 14.05 2.40
C LEU A 280 26.60 15.52 2.54
#